data_AF-A0A1E9VRH3-F1
#
_entry.id   AF-A0A1E9VRH3-F1
#
_cell.length_a   1.000
_cell.length_b   1.000
_cell.length_c   1.000
_cell.angle_alpha   90.00
_cell.angle_beta   90.00
_cell.angle_gamma   90.00
#
_symmetry.space_group_name_H-M   'P 1'
#
loop_
_entity.id
_entity.type
_entity.pdbx_description
1 polymer ?
#
loop_
_entity_poly.entity_id
_entity_poly.type
_entity_poly.pdbx_seq_one_letter_code
_entity_poly.pdbx_strand_id
1 'polypeptide(L)'
;MWGSFFSQFGWTAVIAIFISLLVARLLTPMMAAYILRPSIHTQKPAGKLMTAYLQMVAWTLKHRTMTVAFVSGFFITSLMLASFLPSAFIPPDEMNQTQVSIELTPDATFDDTLRIAQMAVNKVKAVKGVESVLLTVGSSHSSGDPSSMRSGSVNTAKLDVKLSDRTLRASKVDIESQINQALLTVPAARFNVGMSAGGGEAGYVFSITGADAKKLDATAHEIIRQIRVLPMVASVINNNAFPRPELSVIPNELSMADKGVTTADLVNTLRVATQGDYDNALPKLSLDTRQVPIVTRLSHEDKQSLTTLSNLYVPSSKAMPVQIKDVVS
;
A
#
# COMPACT_ATOMS: atom_id res chain seq x y z
N MET A 1 9.01 -13.51 1.74
CA MET A 1 8.62 -13.30 0.33
C MET A 1 9.79 -13.29 -0.64
N TRP A 2 10.90 -12.59 -0.39
CA TRP A 2 12.07 -12.52 -1.30
C TRP A 2 12.73 -13.86 -1.65
N GLY A 3 12.79 -14.80 -0.71
CA GLY A 3 13.31 -16.14 -0.97
C GLY A 3 12.56 -16.88 -2.08
N SER A 4 11.28 -16.57 -2.30
CA SER A 4 10.52 -17.18 -3.39
C SER A 4 10.88 -16.59 -4.76
N PHE A 5 11.08 -15.27 -4.85
CA PHE A 5 11.43 -14.58 -6.09
C PHE A 5 12.83 -14.98 -6.61
N PHE A 6 13.81 -15.06 -5.71
CA PHE A 6 15.18 -15.47 -6.07
C PHE A 6 15.35 -16.99 -6.19
N SER A 7 14.50 -17.80 -5.52
CA SER A 7 14.57 -19.26 -5.64
C SER A 7 14.34 -19.72 -7.09
N GLN A 8 13.34 -19.13 -7.78
CA GLN A 8 13.07 -19.47 -9.18
C GLN A 8 14.27 -19.15 -10.08
N PHE A 9 14.88 -17.96 -9.92
CA PHE A 9 16.09 -17.60 -10.66
C PHE A 9 17.26 -18.56 -10.36
N GLY A 10 17.49 -18.88 -9.09
CA GLY A 10 18.54 -19.82 -8.67
C GLY A 10 18.37 -21.20 -9.30
N TRP A 11 17.17 -21.78 -9.24
CA TRP A 11 16.88 -23.08 -9.85
C TRP A 11 17.12 -23.07 -11.36
N THR A 12 16.67 -22.03 -12.07
CA THR A 12 16.90 -21.94 -13.52
C THR A 12 18.38 -21.86 -13.88
N ALA A 13 19.17 -21.08 -13.16
CA ALA A 13 20.61 -20.94 -13.42
C ALA A 13 21.36 -22.25 -13.15
N VAL A 14 21.06 -22.92 -12.03
CA VAL A 14 21.70 -24.19 -11.67
C VAL A 14 21.39 -25.27 -12.71
N ILE A 15 20.12 -25.40 -13.11
CA ILE A 15 19.70 -26.38 -14.11
C ILE A 15 20.33 -26.07 -15.48
N ALA A 16 20.37 -24.80 -15.89
CA ALA A 16 20.99 -24.40 -17.14
C ALA A 16 22.49 -24.69 -17.19
N ILE A 17 23.23 -24.38 -16.12
CA ILE A 17 24.67 -24.68 -16.01
C ILE A 17 24.92 -26.18 -16.01
N PHE A 18 24.09 -26.94 -15.30
CA PHE A 18 24.19 -28.40 -15.25
C PHE A 18 23.97 -29.03 -16.63
N ILE A 19 22.91 -28.64 -17.34
CA ILE A 19 22.64 -29.10 -18.71
C ILE A 19 23.76 -28.64 -19.66
N SER A 20 24.24 -27.40 -19.55
CA SER A 20 25.35 -26.89 -20.36
C SER A 20 26.63 -27.69 -20.16
N LEU A 21 26.97 -28.07 -18.93
CA LEU A 21 28.13 -28.90 -18.62
C LEU A 21 27.98 -30.32 -19.19
N LEU A 22 26.77 -30.88 -19.11
CA LEU A 22 26.45 -32.19 -19.68
C LEU A 22 26.60 -32.17 -21.21
N VAL A 23 26.07 -31.14 -21.88
CA VAL A 23 26.20 -30.94 -23.33
C VAL A 23 27.66 -30.70 -23.72
N ALA A 24 28.40 -29.89 -22.95
CA ALA A 24 29.83 -29.64 -23.19
C ALA A 24 30.67 -30.92 -23.09
N ARG A 25 30.31 -31.85 -22.20
CA ARG A 25 31.08 -33.09 -21.99
C ARG A 25 30.64 -34.26 -22.87
N LEU A 26 29.36 -34.35 -23.24
CA LEU A 26 28.84 -35.46 -24.05
C LEU A 26 28.73 -35.09 -25.54
N LEU A 27 28.03 -34.00 -25.83
CA LEU A 27 27.68 -33.64 -27.20
C LEU A 27 28.88 -33.03 -27.94
N THR A 28 29.64 -32.16 -27.27
CA THR A 28 30.74 -31.42 -27.91
C THR A 28 31.86 -32.34 -28.40
N PRO A 29 32.33 -33.35 -27.64
CA PRO A 29 33.33 -34.30 -28.14
C PRO A 29 32.80 -35.18 -29.28
N MET A 30 31.53 -35.58 -29.21
CA MET A 30 30.87 -36.36 -30.27
C MET A 30 30.78 -35.56 -31.57
N MET A 31 30.31 -34.32 -31.50
CA MET A 31 30.27 -33.41 -32.64
C MET A 31 31.67 -33.10 -33.15
N ALA A 32 32.64 -32.87 -32.27
CA ALA A 32 34.02 -32.65 -32.67
C ALA A 32 34.58 -33.85 -33.44
N ALA A 33 34.32 -35.08 -32.99
CA ALA A 33 34.77 -36.29 -33.68
C ALA A 33 34.15 -36.48 -35.08
N TYR A 34 32.90 -36.06 -35.28
CA TYR A 34 32.21 -36.20 -36.57
C TYR A 34 32.44 -35.01 -37.53
N ILE A 35 32.62 -33.80 -37.01
CA ILE A 35 32.68 -32.57 -37.81
C ILE A 35 34.13 -32.10 -38.03
N LEU A 36 35.04 -32.26 -37.07
CA LEU A 36 36.42 -31.82 -37.27
C LEU A 36 37.15 -32.78 -38.22
N ARG A 37 37.68 -32.22 -39.30
CA ARG A 37 38.59 -32.94 -40.19
C ARG A 37 39.98 -32.98 -39.56
N PRO A 38 40.72 -34.09 -39.69
CA PRO A 38 42.09 -34.18 -39.20
C PRO A 38 42.97 -33.15 -39.92
N SER A 39 43.38 -32.12 -39.19
CA SER A 39 44.34 -31.12 -39.66
C SER A 39 45.66 -31.33 -38.94
N ILE A 40 46.73 -31.59 -39.71
CA ILE A 40 48.10 -31.68 -39.21
C ILE A 40 48.51 -30.27 -38.74
N HIS A 41 48.51 -30.06 -37.42
CA HIS A 41 48.87 -28.77 -36.85
C HIS A 41 50.40 -28.61 -36.93
N THR A 42 50.86 -27.84 -37.91
CA THR A 42 52.19 -27.22 -37.83
C THR A 42 52.14 -26.17 -36.72
N GLN A 43 52.98 -26.30 -35.69
CA GLN A 43 53.11 -25.30 -34.64
C GLN A 43 53.50 -23.96 -35.27
N LYS A 44 52.53 -23.08 -35.48
CA LYS A 44 52.80 -21.69 -35.84
C LYS A 44 53.55 -21.05 -34.66
N PRO A 45 54.59 -20.24 -34.92
CA PRO A 45 55.29 -19.54 -33.85
C PRO A 45 54.29 -18.75 -33.01
N ALA A 46 54.54 -18.71 -31.69
CA ALA A 46 53.68 -18.01 -30.74
C ALA A 46 53.33 -16.62 -31.29
N GLY A 47 52.03 -16.37 -31.52
CA GLY A 47 51.58 -15.07 -31.99
C GLY A 47 52.01 -13.98 -31.01
N LYS A 48 52.14 -12.74 -31.47
CA LYS A 48 52.60 -11.60 -30.64
C LYS A 48 51.85 -11.48 -29.30
N LEU A 49 50.56 -11.83 -29.26
CA LEU A 49 49.74 -11.90 -28.05
C LEU A 49 50.22 -12.97 -27.05
N MET A 50 50.57 -14.17 -27.53
CA MET A 50 51.09 -15.25 -26.69
C MET A 50 52.47 -14.87 -26.13
N THR A 51 53.33 -14.26 -26.93
CA THR A 51 54.64 -13.79 -26.47
C THR A 51 54.52 -12.67 -25.45
N ALA A 52 53.60 -11.71 -25.66
CA ALA A 52 53.30 -10.64 -24.69
C ALA A 52 52.70 -11.20 -23.38
N TYR A 53 51.82 -12.19 -23.47
CA TYR A 53 51.28 -12.90 -22.30
C TYR A 53 52.40 -13.58 -21.51
N LEU A 54 53.27 -14.35 -22.18
CA LEU A 54 54.40 -15.03 -21.53
C LEU A 54 55.40 -14.05 -20.90
N GLN A 55 55.65 -12.91 -21.54
CA GLN A 55 56.47 -11.84 -20.96
C GLN A 55 55.83 -11.21 -19.72
N MET A 56 54.53 -10.93 -19.75
CA MET A 56 53.79 -10.47 -18.57
C MET A 56 53.87 -11.50 -17.44
N VAL A 57 53.62 -12.78 -17.71
CA VAL A 57 53.70 -13.86 -16.70
C VAL A 57 55.09 -13.98 -16.10
N ALA A 58 56.15 -13.95 -16.92
CA ALA A 58 57.52 -14.01 -16.45
C ALA A 58 57.88 -12.80 -15.57
N TRP A 59 57.39 -11.61 -15.93
CA TRP A 59 57.56 -10.40 -15.14
C TRP A 59 56.84 -10.48 -13.78
N THR A 60 55.60 -10.97 -13.77
CA THR A 60 54.79 -11.20 -12.57
C THR A 60 55.46 -12.20 -11.61
N LEU A 61 56.04 -13.27 -12.15
CA LEU A 61 56.77 -14.27 -11.36
C LEU A 61 58.08 -13.74 -10.77
N LYS A 62 58.82 -12.90 -11.53
CA LYS A 62 60.06 -12.27 -11.06
C LYS A 62 59.82 -11.26 -9.94
N HIS A 63 58.70 -10.53 -10.00
CA HIS A 63 58.33 -9.51 -9.02
C HIS A 63 57.13 -9.96 -8.16
N ARG A 64 57.21 -11.16 -7.56
CA ARG A 64 56.12 -11.78 -6.79
C ARG A 64 55.58 -10.88 -5.67
N THR A 65 56.45 -10.25 -4.87
CA THR A 65 56.02 -9.40 -3.75
C THR A 65 55.32 -8.13 -4.23
N MET A 66 55.84 -7.49 -5.28
CA MET A 66 55.22 -6.31 -5.89
C MET A 66 53.87 -6.64 -6.54
N THR A 67 53.76 -7.79 -7.19
CA THR A 67 52.49 -8.27 -7.76
C THR A 67 51.45 -8.50 -6.66
N VAL A 68 51.81 -9.20 -5.58
CA VAL A 68 50.89 -9.44 -4.46
C VAL A 68 50.48 -8.12 -3.82
N ALA A 69 51.40 -7.18 -3.61
CA ALA A 69 51.06 -5.85 -3.09
C ALA A 69 50.10 -5.10 -4.02
N PHE A 70 50.31 -5.16 -5.33
CA PHE A 70 49.45 -4.51 -6.32
C PHE A 70 48.04 -5.13 -6.34
N VAL A 71 47.94 -6.47 -6.36
CA VAL A 71 46.65 -7.18 -6.35
C VAL A 71 45.89 -6.91 -5.05
N SER A 72 46.57 -6.95 -3.90
CA SER A 72 45.95 -6.60 -2.61
C SER A 72 45.51 -5.14 -2.57
N GLY A 73 46.33 -4.21 -3.08
CA GLY A 73 45.97 -2.80 -3.18
C GLY A 73 44.76 -2.59 -4.08
N PHE A 74 44.71 -3.25 -5.24
CA PHE A 74 43.57 -3.20 -6.15
C PHE A 74 42.30 -3.79 -5.50
N PHE A 75 42.42 -4.90 -4.77
CA PHE A 75 41.30 -5.51 -4.05
C PHE A 75 40.76 -4.61 -2.94
N ILE A 76 41.64 -4.02 -2.12
CA ILE A 76 41.25 -3.08 -1.07
C ILE A 76 40.60 -1.83 -1.68
N THR A 77 41.18 -1.30 -2.76
CA THR A 77 40.61 -0.15 -3.47
C THR A 77 39.21 -0.48 -4.01
N SER A 78 39.02 -1.67 -4.59
CA SER A 78 37.73 -2.15 -5.06
C SER A 78 36.69 -2.22 -3.92
N LEU A 79 37.07 -2.76 -2.76
CA LEU A 79 36.20 -2.80 -1.58
C LEU A 79 35.87 -1.41 -1.04
N MET A 80 36.83 -0.49 -1.03
CA MET A 80 36.57 0.90 -0.63
C MET A 80 35.58 1.57 -1.58
N LEU A 81 35.73 1.38 -2.90
CA LEU A 81 34.78 1.88 -3.89
C LEU A 81 33.37 1.29 -3.69
N ALA A 82 33.27 0.00 -3.35
CA ALA A 82 31.99 -0.64 -3.07
C ALA A 82 31.23 0.03 -1.91
N SER A 83 31.93 0.54 -0.90
CA SER A 83 31.34 1.26 0.24
C SER A 83 30.79 2.65 -0.12
N PHE A 84 31.22 3.23 -1.25
CA PHE A 84 30.69 4.50 -1.75
C PHE A 84 29.44 4.34 -2.62
N LEU A 85 29.07 3.11 -3.00
CA LEU A 85 27.85 2.89 -3.77
C LEU A 85 26.63 3.02 -2.85
N PRO A 86 25.67 3.91 -3.16
CA PRO A 86 24.44 4.01 -2.40
C PRO A 86 23.67 2.68 -2.48
N SER A 87 23.45 2.09 -1.32
CA SER A 87 22.65 0.87 -1.16
C SER A 87 21.17 1.25 -1.24
N ALA A 88 20.50 0.83 -2.31
CA ALA A 88 19.04 0.79 -2.36
C ALA A 88 18.58 -0.64 -2.15
N PHE A 89 17.76 -0.89 -1.11
CA PHE A 89 17.24 -2.23 -0.82
C PHE A 89 16.32 -2.74 -1.94
N ILE A 90 15.61 -1.82 -2.61
CA ILE A 90 14.71 -2.11 -3.73
C ILE A 90 14.86 -0.97 -4.75
N PRO A 91 15.07 -1.26 -6.04
CA PRO A 91 15.01 -0.23 -7.08
C PRO A 91 13.63 0.41 -7.08
N PRO A 92 13.50 1.74 -7.24
CA PRO A 92 12.19 2.36 -7.37
C PRO A 92 11.42 1.71 -8.53
N ASP A 93 10.21 1.29 -8.26
CA ASP A 93 9.31 0.74 -9.27
C ASP A 93 8.92 1.85 -10.26
N GLU A 94 9.06 1.60 -11.56
CA GLU A 94 8.74 2.55 -12.64
C GLU A 94 7.51 2.11 -13.44
N MET A 95 6.56 1.45 -12.76
CA MET A 95 5.30 1.05 -13.37
C MET A 95 4.49 2.28 -13.87
N ASN A 96 3.72 2.10 -14.94
CA ASN A 96 2.92 3.17 -15.56
C ASN A 96 1.62 3.47 -14.80
N GLN A 97 1.59 3.20 -13.50
CA GLN A 97 0.45 3.48 -12.64
C GLN A 97 0.93 3.89 -11.25
N THR A 98 0.18 4.78 -10.63
CA THR A 98 0.32 5.16 -9.23
C THR A 98 -1.06 5.33 -8.60
N GLN A 99 -1.11 5.37 -7.28
CA GLN A 99 -2.35 5.48 -6.52
C GLN A 99 -2.26 6.67 -5.58
N VAL A 100 -3.37 7.39 -5.44
CA VAL A 100 -3.56 8.39 -4.39
C VAL A 100 -4.72 7.98 -3.52
N SER A 101 -4.45 7.78 -2.23
CA SER A 101 -5.48 7.56 -1.21
C SER A 101 -5.84 8.90 -0.58
N ILE A 102 -7.14 9.15 -0.44
CA ILE A 102 -7.73 10.36 0.13
C ILE A 102 -8.55 9.94 1.34
N GLU A 103 -8.25 10.54 2.49
CA GLU A 103 -9.02 10.34 3.72
C GLU A 103 -9.45 11.70 4.29
N LEU A 104 -10.75 11.91 4.42
CA LEU A 104 -11.35 13.08 5.07
C LEU A 104 -11.63 12.79 6.54
N THR A 105 -11.95 13.83 7.30
CA THR A 105 -12.40 13.70 8.67
C THR A 105 -13.69 12.85 8.77
N PRO A 106 -13.91 12.11 9.88
CA PRO A 106 -15.03 11.16 10.00
C PRO A 106 -16.43 11.76 9.93
N ASP A 107 -16.56 13.08 10.10
CA ASP A 107 -17.78 13.86 9.99
C ASP A 107 -18.16 14.21 8.54
N ALA A 108 -17.26 13.99 7.57
CA ALA A 108 -17.51 14.28 6.18
C ALA A 108 -18.61 13.40 5.58
N THR A 109 -19.53 14.02 4.85
CA THR A 109 -20.57 13.29 4.10
C THR A 109 -20.00 12.71 2.80
N PHE A 110 -20.73 11.77 2.19
CA PHE A 110 -20.36 11.24 0.87
C PHE A 110 -20.23 12.36 -0.19
N ASP A 111 -21.13 13.35 -0.16
CA ASP A 111 -21.11 14.47 -1.10
C ASP A 111 -19.90 15.38 -0.89
N ASP A 112 -19.46 15.55 0.36
CA ASP A 112 -18.23 16.29 0.68
C ASP A 112 -17.00 15.54 0.17
N THR A 113 -16.92 14.23 0.43
CA THR A 113 -15.83 13.38 -0.08
C THR A 113 -15.78 13.41 -1.59
N LEU A 114 -16.92 13.31 -2.28
CA LEU A 114 -17.00 13.39 -3.73
C LEU A 114 -16.50 14.75 -4.25
N ARG A 115 -16.90 15.85 -3.61
CA ARG A 115 -16.48 17.20 -4.00
C ARG A 115 -14.98 17.40 -3.84
N ILE A 116 -14.42 17.01 -2.68
CA ILE A 116 -12.98 17.11 -2.42
C ILE A 116 -12.19 16.20 -3.36
N ALA A 117 -12.64 14.96 -3.56
CA ALA A 117 -11.97 14.00 -4.43
C ALA A 117 -12.01 14.46 -5.90
N GLN A 118 -13.10 15.06 -6.36
CA GLN A 118 -13.18 15.63 -7.72
C GLN A 118 -12.22 16.83 -7.90
N MET A 119 -12.06 17.67 -6.87
CA MET A 119 -11.03 18.71 -6.89
C MET A 119 -9.62 18.12 -6.98
N ALA A 120 -9.34 17.06 -6.21
CA ALA A 120 -8.07 16.34 -6.29
C ALA A 120 -7.85 15.76 -7.70
N VAL A 121 -8.84 15.13 -8.32
CA VAL A 121 -8.77 14.61 -9.71
C VAL A 121 -8.37 15.71 -10.69
N ASN A 122 -8.99 16.90 -10.60
CA ASN A 122 -8.69 18.01 -11.49
C ASN A 122 -7.24 18.51 -11.33
N LYS A 123 -6.71 18.51 -10.10
CA LYS A 123 -5.32 18.88 -9.82
C LYS A 123 -4.33 17.82 -10.32
N VAL A 124 -4.62 16.55 -10.07
CA VAL A 124 -3.77 15.42 -10.52
C VAL A 124 -3.72 15.35 -12.04
N LYS A 125 -4.86 15.52 -12.71
CA LYS A 125 -4.96 15.52 -14.18
C LYS A 125 -4.17 16.67 -14.84
N ALA A 126 -3.92 17.76 -14.11
CA ALA A 126 -3.12 18.88 -14.60
C ALA A 126 -1.60 18.62 -14.53
N VAL A 127 -1.15 17.58 -13.83
CA VAL A 127 0.27 17.22 -13.74
C VAL A 127 0.74 16.60 -15.05
N LYS A 128 1.90 17.06 -15.55
CA LYS A 128 2.50 16.52 -16.78
C LYS A 128 2.89 15.05 -16.57
N GLY A 129 2.46 14.18 -17.49
CA GLY A 129 2.74 12.75 -17.43
C GLY A 129 1.60 11.89 -16.88
N VAL A 130 0.46 12.50 -16.51
CA VAL A 130 -0.78 11.78 -16.18
C VAL A 130 -1.63 11.62 -17.43
N GLU A 131 -2.01 10.38 -17.76
CA GLU A 131 -2.84 10.05 -18.93
C GLU A 131 -4.33 9.99 -18.53
N SER A 132 -4.64 9.23 -17.48
CA SER A 132 -6.01 9.09 -16.98
C SER A 132 -6.04 8.92 -15.47
N VAL A 133 -7.19 9.27 -14.88
CA VAL A 133 -7.44 9.17 -13.44
C VAL A 133 -8.80 8.52 -13.25
N LEU A 134 -8.84 7.41 -12.52
CA LEU A 134 -10.07 6.76 -12.09
C LEU A 134 -10.34 7.12 -10.63
N LEU A 135 -11.48 7.77 -10.38
CA LEU A 135 -11.93 8.11 -9.03
C LEU A 135 -12.86 7.01 -8.50
N THR A 136 -12.55 6.51 -7.32
CA THR A 136 -13.41 5.61 -6.53
C THR A 136 -13.70 6.25 -5.18
N VAL A 137 -14.97 6.40 -4.82
CA VAL A 137 -15.39 6.98 -3.53
C VAL A 137 -16.10 5.91 -2.70
N GLY A 138 -15.90 5.93 -1.38
CA GLY A 138 -16.60 5.03 -0.45
C GLY A 138 -16.03 3.62 -0.38
N SER A 139 -14.97 3.30 -1.13
CA SER A 139 -14.20 2.07 -0.93
C SER A 139 -12.70 2.37 -1.03
N SER A 140 -12.00 2.26 0.10
CA SER A 140 -10.54 2.31 0.12
C SER A 140 -10.02 0.91 -0.18
N HIS A 141 -9.97 0.55 -1.46
CA HIS A 141 -9.27 -0.64 -1.91
C HIS A 141 -7.76 -0.37 -1.86
N SER A 142 -7.08 -0.70 -0.76
CA SER A 142 -5.62 -0.84 -0.83
C SER A 142 -5.33 -2.13 -1.59
N SER A 143 -4.65 -2.01 -2.73
CA SER A 143 -4.26 -3.15 -3.54
C SER A 143 -3.22 -3.97 -2.76
N GLY A 144 -3.67 -4.99 -2.02
CA GLY A 144 -2.78 -5.89 -1.28
C GLY A 144 -3.37 -6.54 -0.03
N ASP A 145 -4.47 -6.02 0.54
CA ASP A 145 -5.04 -6.57 1.78
C ASP A 145 -6.50 -7.05 1.58
N PRO A 146 -6.76 -8.38 1.57
CA PRO A 146 -8.12 -8.93 1.47
C PRO A 146 -9.04 -8.54 2.63
N SER A 147 -8.50 -8.03 3.75
CA SER A 147 -9.30 -7.58 4.90
C SER A 147 -9.89 -6.17 4.72
N SER A 148 -9.31 -5.35 3.84
CA SER A 148 -9.79 -4.00 3.52
C SER A 148 -11.08 -3.99 2.69
N MET A 149 -11.45 -5.15 2.13
CA MET A 149 -12.59 -5.35 1.23
C MET A 149 -13.96 -5.18 1.93
N ARG A 150 -14.00 -5.05 3.27
CA ARG A 150 -15.24 -5.06 4.07
C ARG A 150 -15.63 -3.74 4.74
N SER A 151 -14.81 -2.70 4.67
CA SER A 151 -15.11 -1.43 5.36
C SER A 151 -14.89 -0.23 4.44
N GLY A 152 -15.76 -0.12 3.44
CA GLY A 152 -15.88 1.11 2.66
C GLY A 152 -16.41 2.23 3.56
N SER A 153 -15.59 3.26 3.82
CA SER A 153 -16.00 4.40 4.63
C SER A 153 -16.33 5.58 3.72
N VAL A 154 -17.45 6.27 4.00
CA VAL A 154 -17.95 7.40 3.18
C VAL A 154 -16.97 8.59 3.13
N ASN A 155 -16.06 8.68 4.10
CA ASN A 155 -15.00 9.69 4.18
C ASN A 155 -13.70 9.28 3.44
N THR A 156 -13.71 8.19 2.68
CA THR A 156 -12.53 7.69 1.94
C THR A 156 -12.75 7.71 0.44
N ALA A 157 -11.70 8.09 -0.29
CA ALA A 157 -11.65 7.99 -1.74
C ALA A 157 -10.26 7.56 -2.21
N LYS A 158 -10.21 7.01 -3.42
CA LYS A 158 -9.01 6.50 -4.07
C LYS A 158 -8.97 6.97 -5.51
N LEU A 159 -7.81 7.44 -5.95
CA LEU A 159 -7.53 7.78 -7.33
C LEU A 159 -6.50 6.79 -7.87
N ASP A 160 -6.90 5.98 -8.85
CA ASP A 160 -5.96 5.19 -9.64
C ASP A 160 -5.51 6.04 -10.83
N VAL A 161 -4.21 6.36 -10.86
CA VAL A 161 -3.62 7.28 -11.83
C VAL A 161 -2.78 6.48 -12.82
N LYS A 162 -3.20 6.50 -14.08
CA LYS A 162 -2.41 5.94 -15.17
C LYS A 162 -1.42 7.01 -15.65
N LEU A 163 -0.14 6.64 -15.65
CA LEU A 163 0.95 7.48 -16.15
C LEU A 163 1.16 7.21 -17.64
N SER A 164 1.59 8.25 -18.36
CA SER A 164 1.98 8.12 -19.76
C SER A 164 3.18 7.19 -19.93
N ASP A 165 3.47 6.80 -21.17
CA ASP A 165 4.57 5.89 -21.49
C ASP A 165 5.90 6.38 -20.89
N ARG A 166 6.68 5.43 -20.34
CA ARG A 166 7.97 5.68 -19.66
C ARG A 166 8.93 6.53 -20.49
N THR A 167 8.88 6.41 -21.81
CA THR A 167 9.76 7.15 -22.72
C THR A 167 9.43 8.64 -22.85
N LEU A 168 8.19 9.03 -22.53
CA LEU A 168 7.65 10.38 -22.72
C LEU A 168 7.47 11.16 -21.40
N ARG A 169 7.80 10.55 -20.26
CA ARG A 169 7.56 11.11 -18.92
C ARG A 169 8.83 11.21 -18.07
N ALA A 170 8.75 12.04 -17.03
CA ALA A 170 9.72 12.05 -15.94
C ALA A 170 9.63 10.74 -15.11
N SER A 171 10.57 10.53 -14.18
CA SER A 171 10.53 9.38 -13.27
C SER A 171 9.19 9.35 -12.51
N LYS A 172 8.70 8.16 -12.20
CA LYS A 172 7.49 7.98 -11.38
C LYS A 172 7.59 8.79 -10.08
N VAL A 173 8.77 8.79 -9.45
CA VAL A 173 9.04 9.51 -8.20
C VAL A 173 8.86 11.03 -8.36
N ASP A 174 9.32 11.59 -9.48
CA ASP A 174 9.17 13.02 -9.77
C ASP A 174 7.70 13.40 -9.98
N ILE A 175 6.94 12.54 -10.67
CA ILE A 175 5.51 12.76 -10.91
C ILE A 175 4.74 12.63 -9.60
N GLU A 176 5.05 11.64 -8.76
CA GLU A 176 4.44 11.49 -7.43
C GLU A 176 4.75 12.69 -6.52
N SER A 177 5.96 13.25 -6.60
CA SER A 177 6.32 14.50 -5.91
C SER A 177 5.51 15.69 -6.41
N GLN A 178 5.34 15.84 -7.73
CA GLN A 178 4.49 16.89 -8.31
C GLN A 178 3.02 16.73 -7.94
N ILE A 179 2.51 15.49 -7.92
CA ILE A 179 1.15 15.18 -7.47
C ILE A 179 0.99 15.59 -6.00
N ASN A 180 1.93 15.20 -5.13
CA ASN A 180 1.91 15.61 -3.72
C ASN A 180 1.86 17.14 -3.58
N GLN A 181 2.71 17.87 -4.31
CA GLN A 181 2.70 19.34 -4.27
C GLN A 181 1.38 19.94 -4.76
N ALA A 182 0.79 19.39 -5.82
CA ALA A 182 -0.49 19.87 -6.33
C ALA A 182 -1.63 19.64 -5.32
N LEU A 183 -1.59 18.52 -4.59
CA LEU A 183 -2.59 18.14 -3.59
C LEU A 183 -2.50 18.95 -2.30
N LEU A 184 -1.35 19.58 -1.97
CA LEU A 184 -1.23 20.49 -0.83
C LEU A 184 -2.21 21.68 -0.89
N THR A 185 -2.70 22.02 -2.10
CA THR A 185 -3.68 23.09 -2.29
C THR A 185 -5.12 22.67 -2.00
N VAL A 186 -5.39 21.36 -1.85
CA VAL A 186 -6.73 20.85 -1.58
C VAL A 186 -6.95 20.82 -0.06
N PRO A 187 -7.95 21.54 0.47
CA PRO A 187 -8.18 21.61 1.91
C PRO A 187 -8.81 20.32 2.45
N ALA A 188 -8.70 20.16 3.77
CA ALA A 188 -9.50 19.23 4.59
C ALA A 188 -9.40 17.73 4.25
N ALA A 189 -8.29 17.28 3.64
CA ALA A 189 -8.04 15.86 3.39
C ALA A 189 -6.58 15.47 3.66
N ARG A 190 -6.39 14.23 4.11
CA ARG A 190 -5.09 13.55 4.13
C ARG A 190 -4.89 12.85 2.79
N PHE A 191 -3.77 13.13 2.14
CA PHE A 191 -3.39 12.51 0.88
C PHE A 191 -2.18 11.59 1.12
N ASN A 192 -2.26 10.37 0.61
CA ASN A 192 -1.13 9.46 0.53
C ASN A 192 -0.91 9.09 -0.94
N VAL A 193 0.25 9.44 -1.49
CA VAL A 193 0.60 9.19 -2.90
C VAL A 193 1.65 8.10 -2.94
N GLY A 194 1.37 7.06 -3.72
CA GLY A 194 2.32 6.00 -3.99
C GLY A 194 1.63 4.65 -4.17
N MET A 195 2.16 3.86 -5.09
CA MET A 195 1.80 2.47 -5.27
C MET A 195 3.09 1.66 -5.25
N SER A 196 3.36 0.96 -4.15
CA SER A 196 4.52 0.08 -4.07
C SER A 196 4.17 -1.31 -4.59
N ALA A 197 5.06 -1.90 -5.36
CA ALA A 197 4.92 -3.25 -5.91
C ALA A 197 4.95 -4.38 -4.85
N GLY A 198 4.94 -4.05 -3.56
CA GLY A 198 5.05 -5.01 -2.45
C GLY A 198 4.11 -4.76 -1.28
N GLY A 199 3.11 -3.87 -1.42
CA GLY A 199 2.15 -3.58 -0.35
C GLY A 199 2.71 -2.83 0.85
N GLY A 200 3.97 -2.36 0.79
CA GLY A 200 4.57 -1.47 1.79
C GLY A 200 4.35 0.01 1.44
N GLU A 201 4.22 0.89 2.43
CA GLU A 201 4.17 2.33 2.14
C GLU A 201 5.50 2.79 1.52
N ALA A 202 5.42 3.69 0.53
CA ALA A 202 6.60 4.25 -0.10
C ALA A 202 7.32 5.18 0.91
N GLY A 203 8.51 4.79 1.36
CA GLY A 203 9.37 5.63 2.20
C GLY A 203 9.80 4.97 3.51
N TYR A 204 10.19 5.81 4.47
CA TYR A 204 10.58 5.38 5.81
C TYR A 204 9.36 5.32 6.72
N VAL A 205 9.09 4.15 7.30
CA VAL A 205 8.02 3.96 8.26
C VAL A 205 8.60 3.94 9.68
N PHE A 206 8.11 4.83 10.53
CA PHE A 206 8.45 4.88 11.94
C PHE A 206 7.28 4.34 12.75
N SER A 207 7.51 3.28 13.52
CA SER A 207 6.52 2.75 14.47
C SER A 207 6.82 3.30 15.86
N ILE A 208 5.88 4.05 16.42
CA ILE A 208 5.97 4.62 17.76
C ILE A 208 4.94 3.89 18.61
N THR A 209 5.40 3.30 19.72
CA THR A 209 4.54 2.56 20.64
C THR A 209 4.63 3.18 22.03
N GLY A 210 3.49 3.34 22.69
CA GLY A 210 3.42 3.87 24.05
C GLY A 210 2.16 3.38 24.76
N ALA A 211 2.22 3.28 26.09
CA ALA A 211 1.09 2.85 26.91
C ALA A 211 0.03 3.96 27.13
N ASP A 212 0.43 5.23 27.01
CA ASP A 212 -0.43 6.40 27.21
C ASP A 212 -0.74 7.04 25.84
N ALA A 213 -2.00 6.96 25.43
CA ALA A 213 -2.47 7.47 24.14
C ALA A 213 -2.26 8.98 23.97
N LYS A 214 -2.43 9.79 25.04
CA LYS A 214 -2.29 11.26 24.95
C LYS A 214 -0.83 11.67 24.78
N LYS A 215 0.07 11.03 25.55
CA LYS A 215 1.52 11.28 25.42
C LYS A 215 2.05 10.76 24.09
N LEU A 216 1.56 9.62 23.63
CA LEU A 216 1.92 9.06 22.33
C LEU A 216 1.57 10.02 21.19
N ASP A 217 0.35 10.56 21.19
CA ASP A 217 -0.09 11.50 20.16
C ASP A 217 0.72 12.82 20.19
N ALA A 218 0.97 13.38 21.38
CA ALA A 218 1.80 14.58 21.52
C ALA A 218 3.25 14.35 21.02
N THR A 219 3.82 13.18 21.33
CA THR A 219 5.17 12.82 20.90
C THR A 219 5.24 12.60 19.39
N ALA A 220 4.24 11.95 18.81
CA ALA A 220 4.13 11.75 17.36
C ALA A 220 4.08 13.10 16.61
N HIS A 221 3.29 14.06 17.12
CA HIS A 221 3.21 15.40 16.53
C HIS A 221 4.55 16.15 16.57
N GLU A 222 5.30 16.06 17.67
CA GLU A 222 6.62 16.71 17.75
C GLU A 222 7.63 16.06 16.80
N ILE A 223 7.65 14.73 16.69
CA ILE A 223 8.50 14.02 15.72
C ILE A 223 8.16 14.45 14.28
N ILE A 224 6.88 14.49 13.93
CA ILE A 224 6.42 14.96 12.61
C ILE A 224 6.91 16.38 12.34
N ARG A 225 6.82 17.28 13.33
CA ARG A 225 7.28 18.66 13.21
C ARG A 225 8.77 18.74 12.92
N GLN A 226 9.58 17.95 13.60
CA GLN A 226 11.04 17.92 13.41
C GLN A 226 11.42 17.32 12.05
N ILE A 227 10.74 16.24 11.62
CA ILE A 227 10.99 15.60 10.32
C ILE A 227 10.63 16.53 9.15
N ARG A 228 9.55 17.32 9.27
CA ARG A 228 9.12 18.26 8.22
C ARG A 228 10.14 19.37 7.91
N VAL A 229 11.05 19.67 8.83
CA VAL A 229 12.10 20.69 8.62
C VAL A 229 13.25 20.14 7.77
N LEU A 230 13.39 18.82 7.66
CA LEU A 230 14.47 18.20 6.90
C LEU A 230 14.24 18.41 5.38
N PRO A 231 15.22 18.98 4.66
CA PRO A 231 15.08 19.30 3.23
C PRO A 231 14.94 18.05 2.34
N MET A 232 15.22 16.87 2.88
CA MET A 232 15.18 15.60 2.15
C MET A 232 13.81 14.89 2.22
N VAL A 233 12.84 15.46 2.94
CA VAL A 233 11.53 14.83 3.18
C VAL A 233 10.45 15.53 2.36
N ALA A 234 9.79 14.77 1.47
CA ALA A 234 8.71 15.31 0.64
C ALA A 234 7.37 15.40 1.38
N SER A 235 7.05 14.41 2.23
CA SER A 235 5.78 14.29 2.93
C SER A 235 5.95 13.49 4.21
N VAL A 236 5.19 13.84 5.26
CA VAL A 236 5.11 13.08 6.51
C VAL A 236 3.63 12.90 6.85
N ILE A 237 3.22 11.64 6.95
CA ILE A 237 1.84 11.24 7.21
C ILE A 237 1.76 10.59 8.59
N ASN A 238 0.73 10.94 9.36
CA ASN A 238 0.39 10.26 10.59
C ASN A 238 -0.77 9.30 10.33
N ASN A 239 -0.55 8.01 10.58
CA ASN A 239 -1.58 6.97 10.43
C ASN A 239 -2.45 6.81 11.69
N ASN A 240 -2.39 7.73 12.66
CA ASN A 240 -3.30 7.73 13.79
C ASN A 240 -4.73 7.99 13.30
N ALA A 241 -5.65 7.10 13.69
CA ALA A 241 -7.05 7.18 13.32
C ALA A 241 -7.65 8.49 13.85
N PHE A 242 -8.47 9.15 13.02
CA PHE A 242 -9.20 10.32 13.49
C PHE A 242 -10.14 9.93 14.64
N PRO A 243 -10.30 10.79 15.67
CA PRO A 243 -11.30 10.58 16.69
C PRO A 243 -12.68 10.53 16.03
N ARG A 244 -13.38 9.41 16.20
CA ARG A 244 -14.73 9.21 15.68
C ARG A 244 -15.71 9.53 16.80
N PRO A 245 -16.65 10.48 16.60
CA PRO A 245 -17.72 10.65 17.56
C PRO A 245 -18.55 9.37 17.58
N GLU A 246 -18.73 8.81 18.78
CA GLU A 246 -19.55 7.62 19.00
C GLU A 246 -20.69 7.99 19.95
N LEU A 247 -21.89 7.52 19.62
CA LEU A 247 -23.03 7.57 20.53
C LEU A 247 -23.14 6.23 21.25
N SER A 248 -22.73 6.21 22.53
CA SER A 248 -22.88 5.04 23.38
C SER A 248 -24.24 5.08 24.09
N VAL A 249 -24.95 3.96 24.05
CA VAL A 249 -26.26 3.77 24.69
C VAL A 249 -26.02 2.78 25.83
N ILE A 250 -26.03 3.26 27.08
CA ILE A 250 -25.75 2.41 28.25
C ILE A 250 -27.07 2.03 28.93
N PRO A 251 -27.51 0.76 28.84
CA PRO A 251 -28.78 0.34 29.42
C PRO A 251 -28.74 0.38 30.96
N ASN A 252 -29.76 0.96 31.58
CA ASN A 252 -29.94 0.92 33.03
C ASN A 252 -30.80 -0.29 33.39
N GLU A 253 -30.15 -1.36 33.87
CA GLU A 253 -30.80 -2.64 34.16
C GLU A 253 -31.96 -2.52 35.15
N LEU A 254 -31.82 -1.70 36.19
CA LEU A 254 -32.86 -1.50 37.21
C LEU A 254 -34.10 -0.82 36.63
N SER A 255 -33.89 0.27 35.89
CA SER A 255 -34.99 1.02 35.25
C SER A 255 -35.69 0.21 34.15
N MET A 256 -34.93 -0.61 33.42
CA MET A 256 -35.48 -1.55 32.43
C MET A 256 -36.33 -2.64 33.09
N ALA A 257 -35.86 -3.24 34.19
CA ALA A 257 -36.60 -4.27 34.92
C ALA A 257 -37.91 -3.74 35.51
N ASP A 258 -37.87 -2.55 36.14
CA ASP A 258 -39.05 -1.89 36.69
C ASP A 258 -40.10 -1.59 35.61
N LYS A 259 -39.64 -1.21 34.42
CA LYS A 259 -40.50 -0.87 33.28
C LYS A 259 -40.79 -2.04 32.36
N GLY A 260 -40.31 -3.24 32.67
CA GLY A 260 -40.59 -4.47 31.91
C GLY A 260 -40.04 -4.48 30.48
N VAL A 261 -38.93 -3.78 30.23
CA VAL A 261 -38.25 -3.67 28.93
C VAL A 261 -37.03 -4.60 28.92
N THR A 262 -36.83 -5.37 27.85
CA THR A 262 -35.63 -6.19 27.69
C THR A 262 -34.55 -5.45 26.88
N THR A 263 -33.28 -5.79 27.11
CA THR A 263 -32.17 -5.27 26.30
C THR A 263 -32.35 -5.64 24.82
N ALA A 264 -32.96 -6.80 24.52
CA ALA A 264 -33.24 -7.23 23.16
C ALA A 264 -34.25 -6.29 22.46
N ASP A 265 -35.31 -5.89 23.17
CA ASP A 265 -36.32 -4.95 22.64
C ASP A 265 -35.74 -3.56 22.40
N LEU A 266 -34.89 -3.08 23.31
CA LEU A 266 -34.17 -1.81 23.17
C LEU A 266 -33.27 -1.82 21.92
N VAL A 267 -32.43 -2.84 21.77
CA VAL A 267 -31.52 -2.99 20.64
C VAL A 267 -32.29 -3.14 19.33
N ASN A 268 -33.35 -3.93 19.30
CA ASN A 268 -34.18 -4.09 18.11
C ASN A 268 -34.85 -2.78 17.69
N THR A 269 -35.40 -2.03 18.65
CA THR A 269 -36.03 -0.73 18.39
C THR A 269 -35.03 0.25 17.78
N LEU A 270 -33.85 0.40 18.39
CA LEU A 270 -32.78 1.27 17.89
C LEU A 270 -32.25 0.82 16.53
N ARG A 271 -32.06 -0.48 16.32
CA ARG A 271 -31.58 -1.05 15.05
C ARG A 271 -32.57 -0.80 13.92
N VAL A 272 -33.84 -1.13 14.10
CA VAL A 272 -34.88 -0.91 13.08
C VAL A 272 -35.05 0.59 12.79
N ALA A 273 -35.02 1.44 13.82
CA ALA A 273 -35.09 2.89 13.64
C ALA A 273 -33.90 3.46 12.85
N THR A 274 -32.68 2.98 13.09
CA THR A 274 -31.44 3.55 12.52
C THR A 274 -31.02 2.87 11.20
N GLN A 275 -30.89 1.55 11.19
CA GLN A 275 -30.39 0.77 10.05
C GLN A 275 -31.52 0.09 9.25
N GLY A 276 -32.69 -0.09 9.85
CA GLY A 276 -33.76 -0.93 9.29
C GLY A 276 -33.65 -2.37 9.79
N ASP A 277 -34.61 -3.20 9.40
CA ASP A 277 -34.57 -4.63 9.76
C ASP A 277 -33.61 -5.43 8.87
N TYR A 278 -33.30 -6.67 9.24
CA TYR A 278 -32.42 -7.54 8.47
C TYR A 278 -32.98 -7.81 7.08
N ASP A 279 -32.13 -7.88 6.05
CA ASP A 279 -32.51 -8.15 4.65
C ASP A 279 -33.39 -9.41 4.45
N ASN A 280 -33.32 -10.36 5.39
CA ASN A 280 -34.13 -11.58 5.38
C ASN A 280 -35.56 -11.36 5.93
N ALA A 281 -35.74 -10.37 6.81
CA ALA A 281 -37.01 -10.01 7.43
C ALA A 281 -37.73 -8.87 6.67
N LEU A 282 -37.03 -8.17 5.79
CA LEU A 282 -37.61 -7.08 5.00
C LEU A 282 -38.54 -7.62 3.90
N PRO A 283 -39.73 -7.02 3.72
CA PRO A 283 -40.55 -7.29 2.57
C PRO A 283 -39.82 -6.86 1.29
N LYS A 284 -39.84 -7.72 0.26
CA LYS A 284 -39.16 -7.48 -1.01
C LYS A 284 -40.17 -7.27 -2.12
N LEU A 285 -40.01 -6.17 -2.86
CA LEU A 285 -40.73 -5.93 -4.10
C LEU A 285 -40.05 -6.73 -5.22
N SER A 286 -40.74 -7.71 -5.77
CA SER A 286 -40.26 -8.50 -6.91
C SER A 286 -40.55 -7.76 -8.21
N LEU A 287 -39.50 -7.35 -8.90
CA LEU A 287 -39.53 -6.88 -10.28
C LEU A 287 -39.05 -8.01 -11.20
N ASP A 288 -39.29 -7.89 -12.50
CA ASP A 288 -39.04 -8.94 -13.51
C ASP A 288 -37.60 -9.48 -13.51
N THR A 289 -36.62 -8.62 -13.18
CA THR A 289 -35.19 -8.97 -13.19
C THR A 289 -34.48 -8.78 -11.85
N ARG A 290 -35.15 -8.25 -10.82
CA ARG A 290 -34.54 -7.98 -9.51
C ARG A 290 -35.56 -7.90 -8.38
N GLN A 291 -35.12 -8.20 -7.17
CA GLN A 291 -35.88 -7.92 -5.95
C GLN A 291 -35.33 -6.66 -5.28
N VAL A 292 -36.22 -5.79 -4.80
CA VAL A 292 -35.88 -4.55 -4.09
C VAL A 292 -36.41 -4.64 -2.66
N PRO A 293 -35.56 -4.66 -1.62
CA PRO A 293 -36.03 -4.66 -0.24
C PRO A 293 -36.67 -3.31 0.11
N ILE A 294 -37.80 -3.37 0.81
CA ILE A 294 -38.50 -2.19 1.32
C ILE A 294 -38.08 -2.01 2.78
N VAL A 295 -37.26 -0.99 3.05
CA VAL A 295 -36.72 -0.70 4.39
C VAL A 295 -37.55 0.41 5.04
N THR A 296 -38.09 0.13 6.22
CA THR A 296 -38.62 1.17 7.12
C THR A 296 -37.51 1.60 8.07
N ARG A 297 -37.24 2.90 8.10
CA ARG A 297 -36.23 3.53 8.96
C ARG A 297 -36.62 4.98 9.21
N LEU A 298 -36.07 5.58 10.27
CA LEU A 298 -36.22 7.01 10.50
C LEU A 298 -35.65 7.82 9.32
N SER A 299 -36.10 9.07 9.19
CA SER A 299 -35.52 10.01 8.24
C SER A 299 -34.03 10.26 8.57
N HIS A 300 -33.25 10.79 7.62
CA HIS A 300 -31.85 11.11 7.90
C HIS A 300 -31.70 12.19 8.98
N GLU A 301 -32.61 13.17 9.02
CA GLU A 301 -32.63 14.25 10.01
C GLU A 301 -32.95 13.71 11.42
N ASP A 302 -33.94 12.83 11.52
CA ASP A 302 -34.36 12.24 12.81
C ASP A 302 -33.29 11.35 13.43
N LYS A 303 -32.43 10.71 12.62
CA LYS A 303 -31.30 9.90 13.12
C LYS A 303 -30.16 10.73 13.70
N GLN A 304 -30.02 11.98 13.25
CA GLN A 304 -28.98 12.88 13.75
C GLN A 304 -29.42 13.60 15.02
N SER A 305 -30.73 13.62 15.30
CA SER A 305 -31.29 14.24 16.49
C SER A 305 -31.28 13.30 17.69
N LEU A 306 -30.39 13.58 18.65
CA LEU A 306 -30.33 12.83 19.91
C LEU A 306 -31.68 12.86 20.65
N THR A 307 -32.37 14.00 20.64
CA THR A 307 -33.68 14.13 21.31
C THR A 307 -34.74 13.25 20.66
N THR A 308 -34.71 13.08 19.34
CA THR A 308 -35.61 12.17 18.63
C THR A 308 -35.32 10.72 19.00
N LEU A 309 -34.05 10.31 18.99
CA LEU A 309 -33.63 8.96 19.38
C LEU A 309 -34.00 8.65 20.84
N SER A 310 -33.78 9.60 21.76
CA SER A 310 -34.11 9.45 23.17
C SER A 310 -35.61 9.35 23.46
N ASN A 311 -36.46 9.92 22.60
CA ASN A 311 -37.92 9.88 22.74
C ASN A 311 -38.58 8.71 22.01
N LEU A 312 -37.82 7.81 21.38
CA LEU A 312 -38.37 6.60 20.77
C LEU A 312 -39.02 5.71 21.84
N TYR A 313 -40.12 5.08 21.47
CA TYR A 313 -40.85 4.15 22.32
C TYR A 313 -40.37 2.73 22.11
N VAL A 314 -39.98 2.07 23.19
CA VAL A 314 -39.62 0.66 23.25
C VAL A 314 -40.83 -0.13 23.76
N PRO A 315 -41.15 -1.29 23.16
CA PRO A 315 -42.20 -2.15 23.67
C PRO A 315 -41.86 -2.64 25.08
N SER A 316 -42.87 -2.67 25.95
CA SER A 316 -42.78 -3.14 27.33
C SER A 316 -43.76 -4.28 27.55
N SER A 317 -43.35 -5.25 28.37
CA SER A 317 -44.24 -6.30 28.87
C SER A 317 -45.37 -5.77 29.78
N LYS A 318 -45.25 -4.53 30.28
CA LYS A 318 -46.23 -3.86 31.16
C LYS A 318 -47.07 -2.84 30.40
N ALA A 319 -47.89 -3.27 29.44
CA ALA A 319 -49.00 -2.55 28.76
C ALA A 319 -48.78 -1.14 28.14
N MET A 320 -47.82 -0.34 28.60
CA MET A 320 -47.51 1.03 28.16
C MET A 320 -46.10 1.04 27.55
N PRO A 321 -45.93 1.52 26.31
CA PRO A 321 -44.61 1.73 25.73
C PRO A 321 -43.79 2.74 26.53
N VAL A 322 -42.48 2.52 26.62
CA VAL A 322 -41.56 3.29 27.47
C VAL A 322 -40.56 4.03 26.57
N GLN A 323 -40.23 5.28 26.90
CA GLN A 323 -39.26 6.04 26.12
C GLN A 323 -37.82 5.56 26.39
N ILE A 324 -36.91 5.69 25.42
CA ILE A 324 -35.51 5.26 25.59
C ILE A 324 -34.78 6.02 26.71
N LYS A 325 -34.98 7.34 26.80
CA LYS A 325 -34.38 8.20 27.85
C LYS A 325 -34.67 7.76 29.29
N ASP A 326 -35.71 6.97 29.43
CA ASP A 326 -36.31 6.56 30.68
C ASP A 326 -35.70 5.25 31.19
N VAL A 327 -34.87 4.59 30.37
CA VAL A 327 -34.26 3.27 30.61
C VAL A 327 -32.77 3.21 30.21
N VAL A 328 -32.23 4.29 29.67
CA VAL A 328 -30.83 4.41 29.20
C VAL A 328 -30.22 5.71 29.73
N SER A 329 -28.92 5.68 30.03
CA SER A 329 -28.07 6.86 30.24
C SER A 329 -27.14 7.10 29.07
#